data_AF-A0A348NRR4-F1
#
_entry.id   AF-A0A348NRR4-F1
#
_cell.length_a   1.000
_cell.length_b   1.000
_cell.length_c   1.000
_cell.angle_alpha   90.00
_cell.angle_beta   90.00
_cell.angle_gamma   90.00
#
_symmetry.space_group_name_H-M   'P 1'
#
loop_
_entity.id
_entity.type
_entity.pdbx_description
1 polymer ?
#
loop_
_entity_poly.entity_id
_entity_poly.type
_entity_poly.pdbx_seq_one_letter_code
_entity_poly.pdbx_strand_id
1 'polypeptide(L)'
;MVAKPDRERAERERTRVYQARLQLRESQLRRRRRDTIGAAVVGGLVILAAIGGQFAFYSVGPGAPAPEGTPSPSMSPFPSVSPNPTPAPEFTL
;
A
#
# COMPACT_ATOMS: atom_id res chain seq x y z
N MET A 1 16.59 13.85 67.61
CA MET A 1 16.42 13.40 66.21
C MET A 1 16.15 11.89 66.17
N VAL A 2 14.97 11.40 66.56
CA VAL A 2 14.60 9.98 66.31
C VAL A 2 13.09 9.88 66.17
N ALA A 3 12.61 9.75 64.94
CA ALA A 3 11.27 9.27 64.60
C ALA A 3 11.28 8.84 63.13
N LYS A 4 11.79 7.63 62.84
CA LYS A 4 11.83 7.06 61.48
C LYS A 4 11.44 5.58 61.32
N PRO A 5 11.29 4.71 62.34
CA PRO A 5 11.01 3.28 62.06
C PRO A 5 9.56 3.00 61.63
N ASP A 6 8.58 3.77 62.09
CA ASP A 6 7.15 3.48 61.83
C ASP A 6 6.70 3.91 60.43
N ARG A 7 7.31 4.97 59.88
CA ARG A 7 7.01 5.46 58.52
C ARG A 7 7.44 4.46 57.45
N GLU A 8 8.59 3.83 57.62
CA GLU A 8 9.11 2.83 56.67
C GLU A 8 8.21 1.57 56.61
N ARG A 9 7.63 1.16 57.74
CA ARG A 9 6.70 0.02 57.78
C ARG A 9 5.38 0.37 57.11
N ALA A 10 4.82 1.55 57.40
CA ALA A 10 3.59 2.03 56.79
C ALA A 10 3.71 2.24 55.26
N GLU A 11 4.88 2.64 54.77
CA GLU A 11 5.17 2.76 53.34
C GLU A 11 5.23 1.40 52.63
N ARG A 12 5.87 0.40 53.24
CA ARG A 12 5.94 -0.98 52.70
C ARG A 12 4.57 -1.68 52.65
N GLU A 13 3.68 -1.33 53.56
CA GLU A 13 2.33 -1.91 53.60
C GLU A 13 1.44 -1.30 52.50
N ARG A 14 1.60 -0.01 52.21
CA ARG A 14 0.92 0.69 51.11
C ARG A 14 1.41 0.20 49.74
N THR A 15 2.69 -0.08 49.57
CA THR A 15 3.22 -0.56 48.28
C THR A 15 2.66 -1.92 47.90
N ARG A 16 2.38 -2.82 48.85
CA ARG A 16 1.75 -4.13 48.56
C ARG A 16 0.34 -3.99 47.98
N VAL A 17 -0.48 -3.11 48.55
CA VAL A 17 -1.84 -2.85 48.07
C VAL A 17 -1.82 -2.21 46.68
N TYR A 18 -0.86 -1.31 46.43
CA TYR A 18 -0.66 -0.70 45.12
C TYR A 18 -0.19 -1.70 44.06
N GLN A 19 0.74 -2.59 44.41
CA GLN A 19 1.24 -3.65 43.53
C GLN A 19 0.12 -4.62 43.14
N ALA A 20 -0.74 -5.01 44.08
CA ALA A 20 -1.87 -5.90 43.79
C ALA A 20 -2.85 -5.30 42.75
N ARG A 21 -3.12 -3.99 42.82
CA ARG A 21 -3.99 -3.29 41.86
C ARG A 21 -3.36 -3.17 40.46
N LEU A 22 -2.05 -2.95 40.41
CA LEU A 22 -1.30 -2.88 39.14
C LEU A 22 -1.30 -4.22 38.43
N GLN A 23 -1.03 -5.32 39.15
CA GLN A 23 -1.04 -6.66 38.58
C GLN A 23 -2.40 -7.02 37.99
N LEU A 24 -3.50 -6.62 38.65
CA LEU A 24 -4.84 -6.87 38.15
C LEU A 24 -5.14 -6.09 36.86
N ARG A 25 -4.75 -4.80 36.79
CA ARG A 25 -4.87 -4.00 35.56
C ARG A 25 -4.04 -4.55 34.41
N GLU A 26 -2.82 -4.96 34.69
CA GLU A 26 -1.89 -5.45 33.66
C GLU A 26 -2.35 -6.79 33.08
N SER A 27 -2.90 -7.67 33.92
CA SER A 27 -3.50 -8.93 33.46
C SER A 27 -4.70 -8.72 32.53
N GLN A 28 -5.56 -7.72 32.82
CA GLN A 28 -6.69 -7.37 31.96
C GLN A 28 -6.24 -6.74 30.65
N LEU A 29 -5.24 -5.86 30.68
CA LEU A 29 -4.68 -5.23 29.48
C LEU A 29 -4.04 -6.26 28.54
N ARG A 30 -3.35 -7.26 29.09
CA ARG A 30 -2.73 -8.34 28.31
C ARG A 30 -3.76 -9.20 27.57
N ARG A 31 -4.91 -9.48 28.18
CA ARG A 31 -5.99 -10.25 27.52
C ARG A 31 -6.55 -9.47 26.32
N ARG A 32 -6.92 -8.21 26.55
CA ARG A 32 -7.45 -7.34 25.48
C ARG A 32 -6.45 -7.15 24.34
N ARG A 33 -5.16 -6.95 24.64
CA ARG A 33 -4.12 -6.81 23.61
C ARG A 33 -3.98 -8.08 22.76
N ARG A 34 -4.04 -9.27 23.35
CA ARG A 34 -3.96 -10.53 22.61
C ARG A 34 -5.13 -10.67 21.62
N ASP A 35 -6.34 -10.35 22.06
CA ASP A 35 -7.53 -10.45 21.23
C ASP A 35 -7.55 -9.38 20.12
N THR A 36 -7.14 -8.14 20.43
CA THR A 36 -7.04 -7.06 19.44
C THR A 36 -5.94 -7.33 18.41
N ILE A 37 -4.78 -7.84 18.82
CA ILE A 37 -3.70 -8.22 17.89
C ILE A 37 -4.19 -9.36 16.99
N GLY A 38 -4.86 -10.38 17.55
CA GLY A 38 -5.47 -11.46 16.76
C GLY A 38 -6.46 -10.92 15.73
N ALA A 39 -7.38 -10.04 16.16
CA ALA A 39 -8.34 -9.40 15.27
C ALA A 39 -7.67 -8.54 14.18
N ALA A 40 -6.61 -7.79 14.51
CA ALA A 40 -5.86 -7.00 13.56
C ALA A 40 -5.10 -7.87 12.54
N VAL A 41 -4.49 -8.97 12.99
CA VAL A 41 -3.79 -9.93 12.12
C VAL A 41 -4.79 -10.60 11.17
N VAL A 42 -5.91 -11.11 11.69
CA VAL A 42 -6.95 -11.75 10.88
C VAL A 42 -7.56 -10.76 9.90
N GLY A 43 -7.93 -9.56 10.34
CA GLY A 43 -8.46 -8.51 9.48
C GLY A 43 -7.47 -8.07 8.41
N GLY A 44 -6.19 -7.91 8.78
CA GLY A 44 -5.11 -7.59 7.85
C GLY A 44 -4.91 -8.67 6.78
N LEU A 45 -4.93 -9.95 7.17
CA LEU A 45 -4.86 -11.08 6.25
C LEU A 45 -6.01 -11.09 5.24
N VAL A 46 -7.24 -10.83 5.69
CA VAL A 46 -8.41 -10.76 4.80
C VAL A 46 -8.27 -9.61 3.80
N ILE A 47 -7.83 -8.43 4.24
CA ILE A 47 -7.60 -7.28 3.35
C ILE A 47 -6.49 -7.58 2.33
N LEU A 48 -5.37 -8.15 2.79
CA LEU A 48 -4.26 -8.57 1.91
C LEU A 48 -4.70 -9.61 0.89
N ALA A 49 -5.52 -10.59 1.29
CA ALA A 49 -6.07 -11.59 0.38
C ALA A 49 -7.02 -10.98 -0.65
N ALA A 50 -7.86 -10.01 -0.27
CA ALA A 50 -8.75 -9.32 -1.19
C ALA A 50 -7.96 -8.51 -2.23
N ILE A 51 -6.98 -7.71 -1.78
CA ILE A 51 -6.13 -6.91 -2.67
C ILE A 51 -5.28 -7.83 -3.57
N GLY A 52 -4.65 -8.85 -2.98
CA GLY A 52 -3.83 -9.82 -3.72
C GLY A 52 -4.65 -10.62 -4.73
N GLY A 53 -5.86 -11.03 -4.37
CA GLY A 53 -6.80 -11.72 -5.26
C GLY A 53 -7.26 -10.83 -6.40
N GLN A 54 -7.61 -9.56 -6.11
CA GLN A 54 -7.97 -8.59 -7.15
C GLN A 54 -6.77 -8.33 -8.08
N PHE A 55 -5.58 -8.10 -7.53
CA PHE A 55 -4.36 -7.90 -8.31
C PHE A 55 -4.06 -9.11 -9.20
N ALA A 56 -4.10 -10.33 -8.67
CA ALA A 56 -3.89 -11.55 -9.44
C ALA A 56 -4.95 -11.74 -10.54
N PHE A 57 -6.22 -11.44 -10.23
CA PHE A 57 -7.32 -11.54 -11.19
C PHE A 57 -7.18 -10.53 -12.35
N TYR A 58 -6.74 -9.31 -12.09
CA TYR A 58 -6.55 -8.27 -13.11
C TYR A 58 -5.17 -8.31 -13.80
N SER A 59 -4.17 -8.99 -13.24
CA SER A 59 -2.84 -9.10 -13.85
C SER A 59 -2.62 -10.39 -14.62
N VAL A 60 -3.14 -11.51 -14.14
CA VAL A 60 -2.95 -12.85 -14.74
C VAL A 60 -4.28 -13.50 -15.12
N GLY A 61 -5.39 -13.06 -14.50
CA GLY A 61 -6.71 -13.60 -14.73
C GLY A 61 -7.48 -12.97 -15.90
N PRO A 62 -8.70 -13.46 -16.18
CA PRO A 62 -9.53 -13.08 -17.33
C PRO A 62 -10.04 -11.62 -17.31
N GLY A 63 -9.73 -10.86 -16.26
CA GLY A 63 -9.96 -9.41 -16.19
C GLY A 63 -8.78 -8.57 -16.66
N ALA A 64 -7.68 -9.19 -17.11
CA ALA A 64 -6.54 -8.45 -17.64
C ALA A 64 -6.96 -7.57 -18.83
N PRO A 65 -6.63 -6.26 -18.82
CA PRO A 65 -6.97 -5.38 -19.92
C PRO A 65 -6.38 -5.96 -21.20
N ALA A 66 -7.23 -6.09 -22.24
CA ALA A 66 -6.79 -6.57 -23.53
C ALA A 66 -5.57 -5.73 -23.98
N PRO A 67 -4.49 -6.36 -24.47
CA PRO A 67 -3.34 -5.61 -24.94
C PRO A 67 -3.81 -4.60 -25.98
N GLU A 68 -3.56 -3.32 -25.74
CA GLU A 68 -3.81 -2.28 -26.74
C GLU A 68 -3.11 -2.71 -28.03
N GLY A 69 -3.89 -2.85 -29.10
CA GLY A 69 -3.40 -3.34 -30.37
C GLY A 69 -2.21 -2.51 -30.84
N THR A 70 -1.13 -3.17 -31.22
CA THR A 70 0.03 -2.53 -31.85
C THR A 70 -0.43 -1.60 -32.97
N PRO A 71 -0.01 -0.31 -33.00
CA PRO A 71 -0.40 0.59 -34.06
C PRO A 71 0.11 0.01 -35.40
N SER A 72 -0.82 -0.19 -36.33
CA SER A 72 -0.48 -0.63 -37.68
C SER A 72 0.45 0.40 -38.34
N PRO A 73 1.51 -0.01 -39.07
CA PRO A 73 2.38 0.94 -39.75
C PRO A 73 1.56 1.77 -40.75
N SER A 74 1.46 3.07 -40.50
CA SER A 74 0.88 4.02 -41.45
C SER A 74 1.81 4.11 -42.66
N MET A 75 1.27 3.89 -43.87
CA MET A 75 2.06 4.03 -45.08
C MET A 75 2.43 5.51 -45.28
N SER A 76 3.74 5.77 -45.41
CA SER A 76 4.25 7.09 -45.78
C SER A 76 3.74 7.46 -47.18
N PRO A 77 3.29 8.71 -47.40
CA PRO A 77 2.87 9.15 -48.74
C PRO A 77 4.04 9.01 -49.72
N PHE A 78 3.76 8.46 -50.91
CA PHE A 78 4.73 8.39 -52.00
C PHE A 78 5.11 9.80 -52.46
N PRO A 79 6.37 10.04 -52.86
CA PRO A 79 6.76 11.32 -53.44
C PRO A 79 5.97 11.55 -54.74
N SER A 80 5.25 12.68 -54.80
CA SER A 80 4.61 13.14 -56.03
C SER A 80 5.69 13.49 -57.05
N VAL A 81 5.67 12.82 -58.20
CA VAL A 81 6.56 13.16 -59.32
C VAL A 81 6.03 14.45 -59.94
N SER A 82 6.76 15.55 -59.72
CA SER A 82 6.46 16.82 -60.39
C SER A 82 6.71 16.66 -61.90
N PRO A 83 5.74 17.00 -62.78
CA PRO A 83 5.98 16.93 -64.21
C PRO A 83 7.07 17.94 -64.59
N ASN A 84 8.08 17.45 -65.29
CA ASN A 84 9.20 18.25 -65.80
C ASN A 84 8.66 19.42 -66.65
N PRO A 85 9.17 20.66 -66.49
CA PRO A 85 8.69 21.78 -67.29
C PRO A 85 8.96 21.51 -68.78
N THR A 86 7.89 21.55 -69.58
CA THR A 86 7.95 21.53 -71.05
C THR A 86 8.86 22.68 -71.52
N PRO A 87 9.90 22.43 -72.33
CA PRO A 87 10.72 23.52 -72.85
C PRO A 87 9.84 24.42 -73.74
N ALA A 88 9.86 25.72 -73.45
CA ALA A 88 9.18 26.73 -74.26
C ALA A 88 9.81 26.77 -75.67
N PRO A 89 9.03 26.93 -76.75
CA PRO A 89 9.62 27.06 -78.07
C PRO A 89 10.41 28.37 -78.15
N GLU A 90 11.72 28.27 -78.41
CA GLU A 90 12.53 29.40 -78.82
C GLU A 90 12.03 29.89 -80.17
N PHE A 91 11.47 31.11 -80.20
CA PHE A 91 11.25 31.83 -81.45
C PHE A 91 12.60 32.38 -81.92
N THR A 92 13.19 31.72 -82.92
CA THR A 92 14.28 32.28 -83.70
C THR A 92 13.69 33.16 -84.82
N LEU A 93 14.26 34.37 -84.93
CA LEU A 93 13.94 35.54 -85.77
C LEU A 93 13.35 35.28 -87.16
#